data_AF-A0A5C7ITT3-F1
#
_entry.id   AF-A0A5C7ITT3-F1
#
_cell.length_a   1.000
_cell.length_b   1.000
_cell.length_c   1.000
_cell.angle_alpha   90.00
_cell.angle_beta   90.00
_cell.angle_gamma   90.00
#
_symmetry.space_group_name_H-M   'P 1'
#
loop_
_entity.id
_entity.type
_entity.pdbx_description
1 polymer ?
#
loop_
_entity_poly.entity_id
_entity_poly.type
_entity_poly.pdbx_seq_one_letter_code
_entity_poly.pdbx_strand_id
1 'polypeptide(L)'
;MNKVKICEGVLESLPDDLRYLCWHRYPSKSLPVKFYPNHLVELDMSHSNLQHLWRDTKFLGNLRQIRLRGCEQLIEAPDLSGAPNLHVMYLDGCSNLTKFSKIPRNVKKLYLSRTAVEEIPSLRHSTSLQTLYLGGCLNFSKFPQISRAITHLCLRETAIEEVPNSAIKPLNKLVFLDISCNTRLKNLPTSMIHLTSLKILRLNGCSNITKFPQISGAITELYLSGTAIEEVPNSAIESLYKLVTLVISYNTRLKNLPSMSHLTYLETLRLGGCSYITEFPEISVGIVDLDLSGTAIEEIPSFVERFTNLEELTLDHCRSLKRVSSGIFKLKLRDASHCISLETLPDTTVVSTGKLDISQYFQYYNCLKLDVNAQTRIQLMANNVPETTSTSRRKNLIYWEKVNFCFPRSEIPDWVSYQNEGSSLTIDLPPHWYNNNFFGLVLCIVASCNSSDGGYSSVDCTCNFIDCDSQENICNLEITHDKTTLEHPKLDHVFVKYSESGEVDSSMYSLCQKVRFQFSPTNDCCKVKKCGVHLVYLEYKDESTESEDQEEDSQNSE
;
A
#
# COMPACT_ATOMS: atom_id res chain seq x y z
N MET A 1 -42.80 15.08 2.14
CA MET A 1 -41.63 14.30 2.60
C MET A 1 -40.98 15.06 3.74
N ASN A 2 -41.19 14.67 4.99
CA ASN A 2 -40.64 15.42 6.14
C ASN A 2 -39.23 14.91 6.46
N LYS A 3 -38.24 15.49 5.78
CA LYS A 3 -36.81 15.36 6.09
C LYS A 3 -36.38 16.63 6.78
N VAL A 4 -35.82 16.52 7.98
CA VAL A 4 -35.31 17.68 8.72
C VAL A 4 -33.81 17.46 8.94
N LYS A 5 -33.02 18.41 8.41
CA LYS A 5 -31.58 18.53 8.66
C LYS A 5 -31.37 19.82 9.43
N ILE A 6 -30.90 19.72 10.65
CA ILE A 6 -30.66 20.90 11.51
C ILE A 6 -29.17 20.92 11.81
N CYS A 7 -28.55 22.08 11.60
CA CYS A 7 -27.12 22.27 11.80
C CYS A 7 -26.82 22.93 13.15
N GLU A 8 -27.71 23.77 13.70
CA GLU A 8 -27.50 24.48 14.98
C GLU A 8 -28.83 24.78 15.72
N GLY A 9 -28.78 24.88 17.06
CA GLY A 9 -29.90 25.27 17.93
C GLY A 9 -30.32 24.22 18.97
N VAL A 10 -31.00 24.66 20.04
CA VAL A 10 -31.70 23.78 21.00
C VAL A 10 -33.19 23.86 20.68
N LEU A 11 -33.75 22.84 20.03
CA LEU A 11 -35.21 22.76 19.89
C LEU A 11 -35.81 22.17 21.17
N GLU A 12 -36.79 22.86 21.73
CA GLU A 12 -37.59 22.38 22.87
C GLU A 12 -38.53 21.22 22.49
N SER A 13 -38.87 21.09 21.20
CA SER A 13 -39.75 20.04 20.68
C SER A 13 -39.36 19.59 19.27
N LEU A 14 -39.73 18.34 18.93
CA LEU A 14 -39.55 17.76 17.60
C LEU A 14 -40.92 17.29 17.07
N PRO A 15 -41.23 17.44 15.77
CA PRO A 15 -42.49 16.95 15.20
C PRO A 15 -42.59 15.42 15.20
N ASP A 16 -43.69 14.86 15.67
CA ASP A 16 -43.90 13.40 15.75
C ASP A 16 -44.04 12.72 14.37
N ASP A 17 -44.42 13.49 13.34
CA ASP A 17 -44.55 13.02 11.94
C ASP A 17 -43.21 12.90 11.20
N LEU A 18 -42.08 13.13 11.89
CA LEU A 18 -40.75 13.01 11.30
C LEU A 18 -40.49 11.59 10.81
N ARG A 19 -40.03 11.47 9.56
CA ARG A 19 -39.59 10.20 8.97
C ARG A 19 -38.07 10.07 8.92
N TYR A 20 -37.36 11.19 8.80
CA TYR A 20 -35.90 11.22 8.74
C TYR A 20 -35.41 12.39 9.58
N LEU A 21 -34.57 12.09 10.57
CA LEU A 21 -33.92 13.09 11.40
C LEU A 21 -32.40 12.96 11.25
N CYS A 22 -31.77 13.98 10.69
CA CYS A 22 -30.32 14.10 10.61
C CYS A 22 -29.89 15.36 11.36
N TRP A 23 -29.25 15.17 12.51
CA TRP A 23 -28.84 16.25 13.39
C TRP A 23 -27.49 15.94 14.03
N HIS A 24 -26.43 16.20 13.27
CA HIS A 24 -25.07 16.01 13.76
C HIS A 24 -24.75 17.03 14.84
N ARG A 25 -23.90 16.63 15.80
CA ARG A 25 -23.45 17.51 16.90
C ARG A 25 -24.61 18.11 17.71
N TYR A 26 -25.68 17.34 17.90
CA TYR A 26 -26.82 17.77 18.70
C TYR A 26 -26.35 18.16 20.13
N PRO A 27 -26.68 19.38 20.59
CA PRO A 27 -26.04 19.96 21.77
C PRO A 27 -26.56 19.39 23.10
N SER A 28 -27.79 18.86 23.13
CA SER A 28 -28.45 18.43 24.36
C SER A 28 -28.09 17.00 24.75
N LYS A 29 -28.23 16.72 26.05
CA LYS A 29 -27.90 15.42 26.67
C LYS A 29 -28.86 14.27 26.31
N SER A 30 -30.07 14.59 25.83
CA SER A 30 -31.07 13.63 25.36
C SER A 30 -32.08 14.30 24.43
N LEU A 31 -32.81 13.51 23.65
CA LEU A 31 -33.95 14.02 22.88
C LEU A 31 -35.09 14.48 23.83
N PRO A 32 -35.98 15.39 23.37
CA PRO A 32 -37.12 15.83 24.16
C PRO A 32 -38.01 14.68 24.63
N VAL A 33 -38.43 14.70 25.90
CA VAL A 33 -39.24 13.61 26.51
C VAL A 33 -40.55 13.40 25.75
N LYS A 34 -41.20 14.50 25.33
CA LYS A 34 -42.47 14.54 24.60
C LYS A 34 -42.35 14.25 23.10
N PHE A 35 -41.23 13.72 22.62
CA PHE A 35 -41.08 13.27 21.25
C PHE A 35 -41.52 11.81 21.10
N TYR A 36 -42.45 11.55 20.18
CA TYR A 36 -43.02 10.24 19.86
C TYR A 36 -42.69 9.83 18.41
N PRO A 37 -41.49 9.25 18.17
CA PRO A 37 -40.96 8.96 16.83
C PRO A 37 -41.61 7.76 16.10
N ASN A 38 -42.94 7.65 16.12
CA ASN A 38 -43.67 6.50 15.56
C ASN A 38 -43.48 6.36 14.04
N HIS A 39 -43.28 7.48 13.34
CA HIS A 39 -43.07 7.53 11.89
C HIS A 39 -41.59 7.54 11.46
N LEU A 40 -40.67 7.55 12.43
CA LEU A 40 -39.25 7.68 12.16
C LEU A 40 -38.70 6.42 11.50
N VAL A 41 -38.06 6.60 10.33
CA VAL A 41 -37.43 5.54 9.53
C VAL A 41 -35.92 5.53 9.75
N GLU A 42 -35.31 6.70 9.86
CA GLU A 42 -33.88 6.85 10.08
C GLU A 42 -33.59 7.99 11.05
N LEU A 43 -32.65 7.71 11.97
CA LEU A 43 -32.12 8.66 12.92
C LEU A 43 -30.61 8.72 12.79
N ASP A 44 -30.07 9.89 12.47
CA ASP A 44 -28.64 10.18 12.51
C ASP A 44 -28.36 11.38 13.40
N MET A 45 -27.69 11.11 14.51
CA MET A 45 -27.25 12.11 15.48
C MET A 45 -25.78 11.91 15.81
N SER A 46 -24.96 11.60 14.81
CA SER A 46 -23.53 11.39 15.00
C SER A 46 -22.84 12.62 15.60
N HIS A 47 -21.81 12.38 16.43
CA HIS A 47 -21.00 13.36 17.13
C HIS A 47 -21.76 14.26 18.11
N SER A 48 -22.90 13.79 18.60
CA SER A 48 -23.76 14.56 19.51
C SER A 48 -23.34 14.42 20.97
N ASN A 49 -23.74 15.39 21.80
CA ASN A 49 -23.47 15.44 23.24
C ASN A 49 -24.45 14.57 24.06
N LEU A 50 -24.99 13.51 23.44
CA LEU A 50 -26.01 12.65 24.03
C LEU A 50 -25.39 11.81 25.14
N GLN A 51 -25.96 11.90 26.35
CA GLN A 51 -25.68 10.96 27.44
C GLN A 51 -26.62 9.75 27.38
N HIS A 52 -27.86 9.99 26.97
CA HIS A 52 -28.87 8.98 26.67
C HIS A 52 -29.67 9.46 25.46
N LEU A 53 -30.10 8.56 24.58
CA LEU A 53 -30.96 8.97 23.46
C LEU A 53 -32.37 9.34 23.93
N TRP A 54 -32.99 8.44 24.70
CA TRP A 54 -34.27 8.58 25.39
C TRP A 54 -34.23 7.73 26.67
N ARG A 55 -35.06 8.09 27.66
CA ARG A 55 -35.15 7.38 28.95
C ARG A 55 -36.26 6.34 29.01
N ASP A 56 -37.33 6.54 28.25
CA ASP A 56 -38.47 5.64 28.20
C ASP A 56 -38.42 4.78 26.94
N THR A 57 -39.00 3.58 26.99
CA THR A 57 -39.19 2.73 25.81
C THR A 57 -40.09 3.44 24.80
N LYS A 58 -39.62 3.58 23.56
CA LYS A 58 -40.37 4.21 22.46
C LYS A 58 -40.89 3.15 21.49
N PHE A 59 -42.08 3.38 20.94
CA PHE A 59 -42.58 2.60 19.81
C PHE A 59 -41.92 3.10 18.52
N LEU A 60 -41.14 2.23 17.86
CA LEU A 60 -40.26 2.57 16.75
C LEU A 60 -40.57 1.66 15.55
N GLY A 61 -41.87 1.48 15.27
CA GLY A 61 -42.36 0.51 14.29
C GLY A 61 -41.77 0.71 12.88
N ASN A 62 -41.43 1.93 12.49
CA ASN A 62 -40.88 2.23 11.17
C ASN A 62 -39.36 2.33 11.12
N LEU A 63 -38.68 2.34 12.27
CA LEU A 63 -37.25 2.63 12.36
C LEU A 63 -36.45 1.49 11.75
N ARG A 64 -35.62 1.81 10.76
CA ARG A 64 -34.76 0.86 10.04
C ARG A 64 -33.29 1.03 10.37
N GLN A 65 -32.87 2.24 10.71
CA GLN A 65 -31.47 2.56 10.93
C GLN A 65 -31.30 3.61 12.02
N ILE A 66 -30.26 3.43 12.82
CA ILE A 66 -29.82 4.42 13.80
C ILE A 66 -28.30 4.65 13.69
N ARG A 67 -27.90 5.93 13.65
CA ARG A 67 -26.49 6.38 13.60
C ARG A 67 -26.23 7.33 14.76
N LEU A 68 -25.42 6.89 15.72
CA LEU A 68 -24.95 7.69 16.87
C LEU A 68 -23.42 7.62 16.96
N ARG A 69 -22.72 7.62 15.81
CA ARG A 69 -21.25 7.48 15.81
C ARG A 69 -20.60 8.65 16.52
N GLY A 70 -19.54 8.41 17.28
CA GLY A 70 -18.78 9.46 17.95
C GLY A 70 -19.56 10.23 19.01
N CYS A 71 -20.65 9.68 19.54
CA CYS A 71 -21.34 10.24 20.71
C CYS A 71 -20.56 9.88 21.97
N GLU A 72 -19.44 10.57 22.22
CA GLU A 72 -18.48 10.24 23.27
C GLU A 72 -19.07 10.28 24.68
N GLN A 73 -20.14 11.05 24.90
CA GLN A 73 -20.82 11.13 26.20
C GLN A 73 -21.88 10.05 26.41
N LEU A 74 -22.17 9.21 25.40
CA LEU A 74 -23.21 8.18 25.47
C LEU A 74 -22.75 7.05 26.38
N ILE A 75 -23.43 6.87 27.51
CA ILE A 75 -23.02 5.90 28.56
C ILE A 75 -23.66 4.52 28.32
N GLU A 76 -24.89 4.51 27.81
CA GLU A 76 -25.69 3.32 27.61
C GLU A 76 -26.34 3.31 26.22
N ALA A 77 -26.39 2.13 25.61
CA ALA A 77 -27.04 1.94 24.32
C ALA A 77 -28.56 2.18 24.45
N PRO A 78 -29.21 2.84 23.49
CA PRO A 78 -30.65 3.09 23.55
C PRO A 78 -31.45 1.78 23.61
N ASP A 79 -32.49 1.74 24.45
CA ASP A 79 -33.48 0.67 24.40
C ASP A 79 -34.23 0.73 23.07
N LEU A 80 -34.06 -0.32 22.28
CA LEU A 80 -34.63 -0.47 20.94
C LEU A 80 -35.54 -1.70 20.84
N SER A 81 -36.01 -2.22 21.98
CA SER A 81 -36.97 -3.33 22.04
C SER A 81 -38.26 -3.05 21.25
N GLY A 82 -38.68 -1.77 21.17
CA GLY A 82 -39.81 -1.30 20.37
C GLY A 82 -39.53 -1.07 18.88
N ALA A 83 -38.35 -1.44 18.36
CA ALA A 83 -37.94 -1.24 16.96
C ALA A 83 -37.85 -2.57 16.17
N PRO A 84 -38.99 -3.20 15.83
CA PRO A 84 -39.00 -4.52 15.17
C PRO A 84 -38.39 -4.50 13.76
N ASN A 85 -38.39 -3.35 13.09
CA ASN A 85 -37.88 -3.19 11.73
C ASN A 85 -36.43 -2.65 11.68
N LEU A 86 -35.74 -2.59 12.82
CA LEU A 86 -34.36 -2.09 12.86
C LEU A 86 -33.40 -3.10 12.24
N HIS A 87 -32.67 -2.67 11.22
CA HIS A 87 -31.73 -3.52 10.48
C HIS A 87 -30.28 -3.19 10.80
N VAL A 88 -29.95 -1.92 11.04
CA VAL A 88 -28.56 -1.45 11.16
C VAL A 88 -28.43 -0.44 12.30
N MET A 89 -27.40 -0.66 13.12
CA MET A 89 -27.06 0.19 14.25
C MET A 89 -25.58 0.58 14.18
N TYR A 90 -25.31 1.90 14.18
CA TYR A 90 -23.97 2.45 14.22
C TYR A 90 -23.73 3.21 15.53
N LEU A 91 -22.81 2.68 16.34
CA LEU A 91 -22.39 3.23 17.62
C LEU A 91 -20.85 3.41 17.68
N ASP A 92 -20.15 3.28 16.55
CA ASP A 92 -18.69 3.40 16.49
C ASP A 92 -18.22 4.73 17.13
N GLY A 93 -17.17 4.68 17.94
CA GLY A 93 -16.56 5.86 18.57
C GLY A 93 -17.32 6.43 19.76
N CYS A 94 -18.36 5.76 20.28
CA CYS A 94 -18.96 6.14 21.58
C CYS A 94 -18.05 5.67 22.72
N SER A 95 -16.99 6.43 22.99
CA SER A 95 -15.91 6.02 23.89
C SER A 95 -16.34 5.76 25.35
N ASN A 96 -17.38 6.41 25.87
CA ASN A 96 -17.92 6.13 27.22
C ASN A 96 -19.05 5.08 27.24
N LEU A 97 -19.39 4.48 26.11
CA LEU A 97 -20.45 3.47 26.04
C LEU A 97 -19.95 2.19 26.70
N THR A 98 -20.49 1.88 27.88
CA THR A 98 -20.10 0.72 28.69
C THR A 98 -21.23 -0.30 28.81
N LYS A 99 -22.49 0.15 28.74
CA LYS A 99 -23.67 -0.70 28.99
C LYS A 99 -24.43 -1.03 27.72
N PHE A 100 -24.76 -2.30 27.59
CA PHE A 100 -25.62 -2.81 26.53
C PHE A 100 -26.67 -3.76 27.13
N SER A 101 -27.93 -3.30 27.21
CA SER A 101 -28.99 -4.08 27.88
C SER A 101 -29.60 -5.14 26.97
N LYS A 102 -30.06 -4.77 25.77
CA LYS A 102 -30.66 -5.70 24.78
C LYS A 102 -30.40 -5.27 23.35
N ILE A 103 -30.04 -6.22 22.48
CA ILE A 103 -29.96 -6.03 21.02
C ILE A 103 -31.30 -6.46 20.40
N PRO A 104 -31.96 -5.62 19.57
CA PRO A 104 -33.20 -6.02 18.91
C PRO A 104 -33.01 -7.25 18.02
N ARG A 105 -33.98 -8.17 18.03
CA ARG A 105 -33.87 -9.49 17.39
C ARG A 105 -33.62 -9.46 15.88
N ASN A 106 -33.97 -8.37 15.20
CA ASN A 106 -33.93 -8.25 13.74
C ASN A 106 -32.73 -7.45 13.21
N VAL A 107 -31.83 -7.00 14.09
CA VAL A 107 -30.62 -6.28 13.68
C VAL A 107 -29.73 -7.20 12.86
N LYS A 108 -29.45 -6.79 11.62
CA LYS A 108 -28.55 -7.49 10.69
C LYS A 108 -27.10 -7.05 10.85
N LYS A 109 -26.87 -5.78 11.20
CA LYS A 109 -25.52 -5.20 11.33
C LYS A 109 -25.41 -4.33 12.58
N LEU A 110 -24.40 -4.61 13.40
CA LEU A 110 -24.10 -3.87 14.62
C LEU A 110 -22.63 -3.44 14.61
N TYR A 111 -22.42 -2.13 14.72
CA TYR A 111 -21.11 -1.51 14.74
C TYR A 111 -20.89 -0.80 16.08
N LEU A 112 -19.88 -1.26 16.83
CA LEU A 112 -19.53 -0.87 18.19
C LEU A 112 -18.04 -0.55 18.33
N SER A 113 -17.34 -0.33 17.22
CA SER A 113 -15.89 -0.13 17.23
C SER A 113 -15.51 1.06 18.10
N ARG A 114 -14.41 0.99 18.84
CA ARG A 114 -13.89 2.08 19.71
C ARG A 114 -14.91 2.54 20.76
N THR A 115 -15.56 1.58 21.41
CA THR A 115 -16.43 1.81 22.58
C THR A 115 -15.77 1.22 23.84
N ALA A 116 -16.26 1.58 25.03
CA ALA A 116 -15.77 1.04 26.30
C ALA A 116 -16.53 -0.22 26.76
N VAL A 117 -17.25 -0.90 25.86
CA VAL A 117 -18.01 -2.10 26.21
C VAL A 117 -17.08 -3.23 26.64
N GLU A 118 -17.34 -3.80 27.81
CA GLU A 118 -16.58 -4.93 28.35
C GLU A 118 -17.19 -6.27 27.92
N GLU A 119 -18.51 -6.28 27.76
CA GLU A 119 -19.29 -7.42 27.29
C GLU A 119 -20.51 -6.96 26.50
N ILE A 120 -21.09 -7.88 25.73
CA ILE A 120 -22.37 -7.69 25.05
C ILE A 120 -23.34 -8.81 25.45
N PRO A 121 -24.66 -8.58 25.44
CA PRO A 121 -25.65 -9.62 25.65
C PRO A 121 -25.42 -10.81 24.72
N SER A 122 -25.78 -12.02 25.19
CA SER A 122 -25.67 -13.22 24.37
C SER A 122 -26.46 -13.10 23.07
N LEU A 123 -25.77 -13.32 21.96
CA LEU A 123 -26.29 -13.24 20.59
C LEU A 123 -26.48 -14.61 19.94
N ARG A 124 -26.37 -15.71 20.71
CA ARG A 124 -26.50 -17.09 20.21
C ARG A 124 -27.83 -17.37 19.51
N HIS A 125 -28.90 -16.69 19.91
CA HIS A 125 -30.24 -16.81 19.33
C HIS A 125 -30.55 -15.74 18.28
N SER A 126 -29.62 -14.81 18.00
CA SER A 126 -29.80 -13.80 16.98
C SER A 126 -29.60 -14.42 15.59
N THR A 127 -30.70 -14.80 14.95
CA THR A 127 -30.68 -15.46 13.63
C THR A 127 -30.56 -14.47 12.47
N SER A 128 -30.74 -13.17 12.73
CA SER A 128 -30.70 -12.11 11.74
C SER A 128 -29.34 -11.41 11.65
N LEU A 129 -28.56 -11.39 12.74
CA LEU A 129 -27.29 -10.67 12.81
C LEU A 129 -26.23 -11.36 11.96
N GLN A 130 -25.74 -10.63 10.96
CA GLN A 130 -24.74 -11.08 9.99
C GLN A 130 -23.39 -10.38 10.20
N THR A 131 -23.40 -9.15 10.69
CA THR A 131 -22.19 -8.32 10.85
C THR A 131 -22.09 -7.80 12.28
N LEU A 132 -20.96 -8.07 12.94
CA LEU A 132 -20.63 -7.56 14.27
C LEU A 132 -19.21 -6.98 14.29
N TYR A 133 -19.10 -5.67 14.52
CA TYR A 133 -17.81 -4.96 14.56
C TYR A 133 -17.59 -4.38 15.95
N LEU A 134 -16.54 -4.83 16.62
CA LEU A 134 -16.12 -4.47 17.97
C LEU A 134 -14.65 -3.99 17.99
N GLY A 135 -14.12 -3.58 16.84
CA GLY A 135 -12.70 -3.24 16.72
C GLY A 135 -12.32 -2.04 17.62
N GLY A 136 -11.21 -2.11 18.35
CA GLY A 136 -10.79 -1.04 19.27
C GLY A 136 -11.58 -0.99 20.58
N CYS A 137 -12.37 -2.00 20.93
CA CYS A 137 -12.99 -2.11 22.26
C CYS A 137 -11.97 -2.67 23.25
N LEU A 138 -11.15 -1.79 23.82
CA LEU A 138 -9.94 -2.17 24.57
C LEU A 138 -10.22 -2.95 25.86
N ASN A 139 -11.43 -2.86 26.44
CA ASN A 139 -11.82 -3.61 27.63
C ASN A 139 -12.53 -4.94 27.32
N PHE A 140 -12.82 -5.20 26.04
CA PHE A 140 -13.55 -6.39 25.62
C PHE A 140 -12.63 -7.61 25.64
N SER A 141 -12.74 -8.43 26.68
CA SER A 141 -11.74 -9.48 27.01
C SER A 141 -12.18 -10.91 26.70
N LYS A 142 -13.47 -11.15 26.44
CA LYS A 142 -14.02 -12.48 26.18
C LYS A 142 -14.56 -12.57 24.76
N PHE A 143 -14.30 -13.68 24.08
CA PHE A 143 -14.88 -13.93 22.76
C PHE A 143 -16.42 -13.87 22.82
N PRO A 144 -17.10 -13.17 21.89
CA PRO A 144 -18.53 -12.93 21.99
C PRO A 144 -19.34 -14.21 21.78
N GLN A 145 -20.45 -14.34 22.51
CA GLN A 145 -21.37 -15.47 22.38
C GLN A 145 -22.33 -15.24 21.21
N ILE A 146 -21.94 -15.66 20.01
CA ILE A 146 -22.64 -15.32 18.76
C ILE A 146 -23.31 -16.52 18.08
N SER A 147 -24.24 -16.20 17.19
CA SER A 147 -25.01 -17.13 16.37
C SER A 147 -24.27 -17.56 15.10
N ARG A 148 -24.62 -18.73 14.56
CA ARG A 148 -24.14 -19.23 13.25
C ARG A 148 -24.53 -18.36 12.05
N ALA A 149 -25.40 -17.37 12.24
CA ALA A 149 -25.82 -16.45 11.18
C ALA A 149 -24.75 -15.40 10.82
N ILE A 150 -23.75 -15.21 11.70
CA ILE A 150 -22.67 -14.25 11.48
C ILE A 150 -21.85 -14.65 10.26
N THR A 151 -21.64 -13.68 9.37
CA THR A 151 -20.80 -13.80 8.18
C THR A 151 -19.56 -12.89 8.27
N HIS A 152 -19.62 -11.79 9.04
CA HIS A 152 -18.52 -10.85 9.21
C HIS A 152 -18.33 -10.50 10.68
N LEU A 153 -17.15 -10.79 11.22
CA LEU A 153 -16.78 -10.51 12.60
C LEU A 153 -15.47 -9.74 12.65
N CYS A 154 -15.49 -8.56 13.27
CA CYS A 154 -14.30 -7.76 13.53
C CYS A 154 -14.12 -7.56 15.03
N LEU A 155 -13.02 -8.07 15.56
CA LEU A 155 -12.54 -8.03 16.94
C LEU A 155 -11.12 -7.48 16.99
N ARG A 156 -10.72 -6.65 16.01
CA ARG A 156 -9.39 -6.05 15.94
C ARG A 156 -9.12 -5.22 17.19
N GLU A 157 -7.92 -5.28 17.78
CA GLU A 157 -7.49 -4.38 18.86
C GLU A 157 -8.45 -4.43 20.06
N THR A 158 -8.66 -5.62 20.62
CA THR A 158 -9.44 -5.86 21.85
C THR A 158 -8.55 -6.50 22.93
N ALA A 159 -9.12 -6.83 24.10
CA ALA A 159 -8.40 -7.53 25.17
C ALA A 159 -8.61 -9.06 25.14
N ILE A 160 -9.10 -9.63 24.04
CA ILE A 160 -9.35 -11.07 23.93
C ILE A 160 -8.04 -11.86 24.03
N GLU A 161 -8.01 -12.82 24.95
CA GLU A 161 -6.85 -13.69 25.18
C GLU A 161 -6.99 -15.07 24.52
N GLU A 162 -8.21 -15.52 24.28
CA GLU A 162 -8.50 -16.83 23.69
C GLU A 162 -9.75 -16.83 22.81
N VAL A 163 -9.74 -17.66 21.77
CA VAL A 163 -10.92 -18.00 20.97
C VAL A 163 -11.36 -19.41 21.36
N PRO A 164 -12.48 -19.59 22.07
CA PRO A 164 -12.92 -20.91 22.52
C PRO A 164 -13.39 -21.81 21.37
N ASN A 165 -12.99 -23.08 21.39
CA ASN A 165 -13.43 -24.09 20.42
C ASN A 165 -14.95 -24.16 20.27
N SER A 166 -15.67 -24.08 21.39
CA SER A 166 -17.14 -24.19 21.45
C SER A 166 -17.85 -22.98 20.84
N ALA A 167 -17.23 -21.80 20.83
CA ALA A 167 -17.80 -20.57 20.30
C ALA A 167 -17.58 -20.44 18.79
N ILE A 168 -16.42 -20.87 18.28
CA ILE A 168 -16.05 -20.71 16.87
C ILE A 168 -16.58 -21.84 15.99
N LYS A 169 -16.61 -23.10 16.48
CA LYS A 169 -17.02 -24.28 15.71
C LYS A 169 -18.37 -24.14 14.98
N PRO A 170 -19.42 -23.52 15.55
CA PRO A 170 -20.71 -23.38 14.87
C PRO A 170 -20.73 -22.34 13.73
N LEU A 171 -19.69 -21.51 13.57
CA LEU A 171 -19.70 -20.35 12.67
C LEU A 171 -19.33 -20.71 11.22
N ASN A 172 -19.90 -21.78 10.68
CA ASN A 172 -19.59 -22.29 9.34
C ASN A 172 -19.98 -21.36 8.18
N LYS A 173 -20.77 -20.31 8.44
CA LYS A 173 -21.12 -19.24 7.48
C LYS A 173 -20.21 -18.01 7.55
N LEU A 174 -19.24 -17.99 8.48
CA LEU A 174 -18.31 -16.89 8.63
C LEU A 174 -17.46 -16.77 7.35
N VAL A 175 -17.44 -15.59 6.74
CA VAL A 175 -16.71 -15.27 5.51
C VAL A 175 -15.49 -14.40 5.80
N PHE A 176 -15.61 -13.50 6.78
CA PHE A 176 -14.57 -12.57 7.18
C PHE A 176 -14.38 -12.60 8.70
N LEU A 177 -13.14 -12.79 9.13
CA LEU A 177 -12.73 -12.72 10.52
C LEU A 177 -11.48 -11.84 10.66
N ASP A 178 -11.61 -10.75 11.41
CA ASP A 178 -10.49 -9.89 11.78
C ASP A 178 -10.33 -9.90 13.31
N ILE A 179 -9.24 -10.48 13.80
CA ILE A 179 -8.83 -10.43 15.22
C ILE A 179 -7.41 -9.83 15.29
N SER A 180 -7.03 -8.96 14.36
CA SER A 180 -5.71 -8.32 14.32
C SER A 180 -5.45 -7.47 15.57
N CYS A 181 -4.19 -7.19 15.88
CA CYS A 181 -3.73 -6.29 16.95
C CYS A 181 -4.19 -6.72 18.35
N ASN A 182 -4.57 -7.98 18.54
CA ASN A 182 -4.84 -8.54 19.87
C ASN A 182 -3.54 -9.10 20.44
N THR A 183 -2.76 -8.26 21.12
CA THR A 183 -1.42 -8.60 21.61
C THR A 183 -1.42 -9.65 22.72
N ARG A 184 -2.56 -9.88 23.39
CA ARG A 184 -2.74 -10.91 24.42
C ARG A 184 -3.25 -12.24 23.86
N LEU A 185 -3.73 -12.27 22.62
CA LEU A 185 -4.36 -13.44 22.01
C LEU A 185 -3.34 -14.57 21.86
N LYS A 186 -3.65 -15.71 22.48
CA LYS A 186 -2.91 -16.97 22.32
C LYS A 186 -3.26 -17.62 20.98
N ASN A 187 -2.61 -18.74 20.69
CA ASN A 187 -2.86 -19.52 19.49
C ASN A 187 -4.35 -19.82 19.26
N LEU A 188 -4.76 -19.76 17.99
CA LEU A 188 -6.12 -20.07 17.58
C LEU A 188 -6.47 -21.56 17.82
N PRO A 189 -7.74 -21.87 18.10
CA PRO A 189 -8.19 -23.24 18.32
C PRO A 189 -8.16 -24.07 17.02
N THR A 190 -8.04 -25.39 17.16
CA THR A 190 -8.04 -26.32 16.00
C THR A 190 -9.37 -26.36 15.25
N SER A 191 -10.48 -26.00 15.92
CA SER A 191 -11.81 -25.91 15.30
C SER A 191 -11.95 -24.82 14.22
N MET A 192 -10.94 -23.96 14.03
CA MET A 192 -10.85 -23.04 12.88
C MET A 192 -10.97 -23.76 11.53
N ILE A 193 -10.59 -25.04 11.45
CA ILE A 193 -10.74 -25.90 10.27
C ILE A 193 -12.21 -26.07 9.82
N HIS A 194 -13.18 -25.88 10.72
CA HIS A 194 -14.61 -26.02 10.42
C HIS A 194 -15.24 -24.77 9.78
N LEU A 195 -14.49 -23.68 9.67
CA LEU A 195 -14.96 -22.44 9.05
C LEU A 195 -14.86 -22.54 7.52
N THR A 196 -15.66 -23.43 6.93
CA THR A 196 -15.59 -23.79 5.51
C THR A 196 -16.04 -22.69 4.54
N SER A 197 -16.62 -21.60 5.04
CA SER A 197 -16.95 -20.40 4.25
C SER A 197 -15.95 -19.25 4.42
N LEU A 198 -14.96 -19.40 5.31
CA LEU A 198 -14.04 -18.33 5.67
C LEU A 198 -13.09 -18.07 4.52
N LYS A 199 -13.16 -16.86 3.96
CA LYS A 199 -12.32 -16.41 2.85
C LYS A 199 -11.15 -15.54 3.33
N ILE A 200 -11.41 -14.69 4.32
CA ILE A 200 -10.44 -13.70 4.79
C ILE A 200 -10.22 -13.87 6.29
N LEU A 201 -8.97 -14.11 6.68
CA LEU A 201 -8.53 -14.17 8.08
C LEU A 201 -7.41 -13.17 8.32
N ARG A 202 -7.63 -12.24 9.25
CA ARG A 202 -6.63 -11.24 9.67
C ARG A 202 -6.22 -11.41 11.13
N LEU A 203 -4.92 -11.58 11.35
CA LEU A 203 -4.26 -11.76 12.65
C LEU A 203 -3.01 -10.88 12.78
N ASN A 204 -2.89 -9.83 11.95
CA ASN A 204 -1.73 -8.95 11.96
C ASN A 204 -1.51 -8.34 13.36
N GLY A 205 -0.29 -8.33 13.88
CA GLY A 205 0.05 -7.77 15.19
C GLY A 205 -0.41 -8.59 16.39
N CYS A 206 -0.83 -9.86 16.19
CA CYS A 206 -1.07 -10.80 17.28
C CYS A 206 0.24 -11.45 17.74
N SER A 207 1.07 -10.70 18.46
CA SER A 207 2.44 -11.05 18.82
C SER A 207 2.60 -12.31 19.68
N ASN A 208 1.53 -12.82 20.30
CA ASN A 208 1.54 -14.04 21.13
C ASN A 208 1.10 -15.31 20.37
N ILE A 209 0.74 -15.20 19.09
CA ILE A 209 0.47 -16.35 18.23
C ILE A 209 1.81 -16.93 17.76
N THR A 210 2.11 -18.15 18.19
CA THR A 210 3.37 -18.86 17.89
C THR A 210 3.20 -20.01 16.91
N LYS A 211 1.96 -20.46 16.67
CA LYS A 211 1.64 -21.56 15.78
C LYS A 211 0.85 -21.06 14.58
N PHE A 212 1.21 -21.55 13.39
CA PHE A 212 0.41 -21.34 12.20
C PHE A 212 -1.02 -21.89 12.41
N PRO A 213 -2.08 -21.15 12.02
CA PRO A 213 -3.44 -21.54 12.33
C PRO A 213 -3.91 -22.72 11.46
N GLN A 214 -4.61 -23.69 12.07
CA GLN A 214 -5.23 -24.81 11.36
C GLN A 214 -6.57 -24.39 10.76
N ILE A 215 -6.57 -23.97 9.49
CA ILE A 215 -7.71 -23.36 8.82
C ILE A 215 -8.15 -24.15 7.59
N SER A 216 -9.40 -23.93 7.17
CA SER A 216 -9.96 -24.54 5.98
C SER A 216 -9.28 -24.06 4.70
N GLY A 217 -9.17 -24.93 3.68
CA GLY A 217 -8.75 -24.57 2.33
C GLY A 217 -9.70 -23.64 1.56
N ALA A 218 -10.77 -23.15 2.19
CA ALA A 218 -11.64 -22.13 1.62
C ALA A 218 -11.04 -20.70 1.66
N ILE A 219 -9.98 -20.51 2.45
CA ILE A 219 -9.30 -19.22 2.62
C ILE A 219 -8.68 -18.75 1.30
N THR A 220 -8.93 -17.49 0.98
CA THR A 220 -8.35 -16.79 -0.18
C THR A 220 -7.33 -15.74 0.26
N GLU A 221 -7.50 -15.13 1.44
CA GLU A 221 -6.58 -14.13 1.98
C GLU A 221 -6.22 -14.42 3.44
N LEU A 222 -4.93 -14.50 3.73
CA LEU A 222 -4.39 -14.78 5.05
C LEU A 222 -3.34 -13.74 5.44
N TYR A 223 -3.62 -13.01 6.53
CA TYR A 223 -2.75 -11.96 7.04
C TYR A 223 -2.26 -12.29 8.45
N LEU A 224 -0.96 -12.49 8.58
CA LEU A 224 -0.23 -13.00 9.76
C LEU A 224 0.96 -12.11 10.12
N SER A 225 0.98 -10.85 9.67
CA SER A 225 2.15 -9.99 9.87
C SER A 225 2.39 -9.69 11.34
N GLY A 226 3.64 -9.67 11.81
CA GLY A 226 3.95 -9.33 13.21
C GLY A 226 3.39 -10.31 14.24
N THR A 227 3.28 -11.60 13.89
CA THR A 227 3.06 -12.67 14.86
C THR A 227 4.41 -13.25 15.34
N ALA A 228 4.38 -14.26 16.21
CA ALA A 228 5.58 -14.97 16.67
C ALA A 228 5.66 -16.39 16.08
N ILE A 229 5.08 -16.60 14.89
CA ILE A 229 5.14 -17.88 14.18
C ILE A 229 6.58 -18.16 13.76
N GLU A 230 7.08 -19.34 14.12
CA GLU A 230 8.45 -19.76 13.81
C GLU A 230 8.51 -20.68 12.58
N GLU A 231 7.46 -21.47 12.36
CA GLU A 231 7.39 -22.46 11.28
C GLU A 231 5.99 -22.54 10.69
N VAL A 232 5.93 -22.76 9.38
CA VAL A 232 4.70 -23.04 8.65
C VAL A 232 4.71 -24.53 8.26
N PRO A 233 3.80 -25.36 8.81
CA PRO A 233 3.78 -26.79 8.51
C PRO A 233 3.39 -27.06 7.05
N ASN A 234 4.05 -28.02 6.39
CA ASN A 234 3.72 -28.45 5.03
C ASN A 234 2.23 -28.80 4.88
N SER A 235 1.69 -29.57 5.82
CA SER A 235 0.29 -30.00 5.81
C SER A 235 -0.72 -28.85 5.90
N ALA A 236 -0.33 -27.73 6.52
CA ALA A 236 -1.18 -26.55 6.56
C ALA A 236 -1.26 -25.92 5.16
N ILE A 237 -0.12 -25.74 4.49
CA ILE A 237 -0.01 -25.11 3.17
C ILE A 237 -0.60 -25.98 2.05
N GLU A 238 -0.44 -27.31 2.12
CA GLU A 238 -1.08 -28.27 1.19
C GLU A 238 -2.59 -28.09 1.13
N SER A 239 -3.22 -27.70 2.24
CA SER A 239 -4.67 -27.51 2.31
C SER A 239 -5.16 -26.18 1.73
N LEU A 240 -4.30 -25.18 1.53
CA LEU A 240 -4.68 -23.81 1.16
C LEU A 240 -4.77 -23.59 -0.36
N TYR A 241 -5.31 -24.55 -1.11
CA TYR A 241 -5.34 -24.54 -2.59
C TYR A 241 -6.11 -23.39 -3.23
N LYS A 242 -6.86 -22.56 -2.48
CA LYS A 242 -7.56 -21.35 -2.97
C LYS A 242 -6.88 -20.04 -2.56
N LEU A 243 -5.73 -20.11 -1.91
CA LEU A 243 -5.04 -18.94 -1.40
C LEU A 243 -4.56 -18.07 -2.56
N VAL A 244 -4.95 -16.79 -2.51
CA VAL A 244 -4.55 -15.74 -3.46
C VAL A 244 -3.54 -14.80 -2.83
N THR A 245 -3.71 -14.50 -1.54
CA THR A 245 -2.86 -13.55 -0.81
C THR A 245 -2.37 -14.15 0.51
N LEU A 246 -1.06 -14.18 0.69
CA LEU A 246 -0.39 -14.52 1.95
C LEU A 246 0.53 -13.38 2.39
N VAL A 247 0.21 -12.76 3.53
CA VAL A 247 1.03 -11.69 4.11
C VAL A 247 1.51 -12.14 5.48
N ILE A 248 2.80 -12.47 5.62
CA ILE A 248 3.43 -12.91 6.88
C ILE A 248 4.65 -12.05 7.21
N SER A 249 4.67 -10.79 6.76
CA SER A 249 5.70 -9.79 7.03
C SER A 249 5.98 -9.59 8.54
N TYR A 250 7.18 -9.14 8.91
CA TYR A 250 7.60 -8.81 10.27
C TYR A 250 7.49 -9.97 11.27
N ASN A 251 7.54 -11.22 10.79
CA ASN A 251 7.69 -12.40 11.64
C ASN A 251 9.18 -12.71 11.80
N THR A 252 9.80 -12.05 12.78
CA THR A 252 11.27 -12.07 12.97
C THR A 252 11.84 -13.39 13.48
N ARG A 253 11.00 -14.42 13.70
CA ARG A 253 11.41 -15.78 14.07
C ARG A 253 11.07 -16.82 13.02
N LEU A 254 10.40 -16.41 11.96
CA LEU A 254 9.93 -17.30 10.91
C LEU A 254 11.12 -17.83 10.11
N LYS A 255 11.28 -19.14 10.12
CA LYS A 255 12.26 -19.85 9.28
C LYS A 255 11.76 -19.96 7.84
N ASN A 256 12.56 -20.59 6.98
CA ASN A 256 12.19 -20.85 5.59
C ASN A 256 10.80 -21.50 5.48
N LEU A 257 10.06 -21.05 4.47
CA LEU A 257 8.72 -21.54 4.18
C LEU A 257 8.77 -22.91 3.48
N PRO A 258 7.76 -23.77 3.68
CA PRO A 258 7.61 -24.97 2.89
C PRO A 258 7.30 -24.63 1.42
N SER A 259 7.43 -25.62 0.54
CA SER A 259 7.10 -25.45 -0.88
C SER A 259 5.62 -25.06 -1.05
N MET A 260 5.39 -23.99 -1.82
CA MET A 260 4.09 -23.42 -2.18
C MET A 260 3.85 -23.48 -3.69
N SER A 261 4.66 -24.27 -4.41
CA SER A 261 4.61 -24.38 -5.88
C SER A 261 3.24 -24.86 -6.41
N HIS A 262 2.49 -25.63 -5.62
CA HIS A 262 1.13 -26.10 -5.96
C HIS A 262 0.03 -25.05 -5.77
N LEU A 263 0.32 -23.91 -5.12
CA LEU A 263 -0.66 -22.83 -4.91
C LEU A 263 -0.82 -22.01 -6.19
N THR A 264 -1.49 -22.58 -7.20
CA THR A 264 -1.61 -21.99 -8.55
C THR A 264 -2.39 -20.68 -8.62
N TYR A 265 -3.15 -20.34 -7.56
CA TYR A 265 -3.89 -19.09 -7.45
C TYR A 265 -3.16 -18.02 -6.65
N LEU A 266 -1.99 -18.32 -6.08
CA LEU A 266 -1.25 -17.37 -5.25
C LEU A 266 -0.68 -16.26 -6.13
N GLU A 267 -1.21 -15.05 -5.94
CA GLU A 267 -0.83 -13.84 -6.67
C GLU A 267 0.04 -12.91 -5.80
N THR A 268 -0.13 -12.94 -4.48
CA THR A 268 0.60 -12.05 -3.56
C THR A 268 1.24 -12.82 -2.41
N LEU A 269 2.56 -12.66 -2.25
CA LEU A 269 3.34 -13.17 -1.13
C LEU A 269 4.20 -12.06 -0.54
N ARG A 270 3.93 -11.69 0.72
CA ARG A 270 4.73 -10.69 1.43
C ARG A 270 5.41 -11.27 2.66
N LEU A 271 6.74 -11.20 2.65
CA LEU A 271 7.68 -11.69 3.65
C LEU A 271 8.57 -10.59 4.21
N GLY A 272 8.30 -9.32 3.88
CA GLY A 272 9.03 -8.15 4.35
C GLY A 272 9.33 -8.21 5.86
N GLY A 273 10.59 -8.10 6.28
CA GLY A 273 11.02 -8.13 7.69
C GLY A 273 11.15 -9.53 8.32
N CYS A 274 11.04 -10.63 7.56
CA CYS A 274 11.28 -11.98 8.04
C CYS A 274 12.78 -12.34 7.99
N SER A 275 13.54 -11.82 8.97
CA SER A 275 15.02 -11.85 8.97
C SER A 275 15.68 -13.23 9.10
N TYR A 276 14.91 -14.31 9.34
CA TYR A 276 15.44 -15.68 9.43
C TYR A 276 15.16 -16.51 8.16
N ILE A 277 14.50 -15.92 7.15
CA ILE A 277 14.35 -16.54 5.84
C ILE A 277 15.67 -16.34 5.08
N THR A 278 16.38 -17.43 4.82
CA THR A 278 17.70 -17.45 4.16
C THR A 278 17.64 -17.96 2.72
N GLU A 279 16.54 -18.60 2.34
CA GLU A 279 16.34 -19.19 1.03
C GLU A 279 15.21 -18.48 0.28
N PHE A 280 15.36 -18.38 -1.04
CA PHE A 280 14.29 -17.90 -1.90
C PHE A 280 13.10 -18.87 -1.83
N PRO A 281 11.86 -18.40 -1.64
CA PRO A 281 10.72 -19.29 -1.44
C PRO A 281 10.36 -20.07 -2.71
N GLU A 282 10.13 -21.37 -2.58
CA GLU A 282 9.62 -22.20 -3.68
C GLU A 282 8.12 -21.92 -3.92
N ILE A 283 7.81 -21.04 -4.87
CA ILE A 283 6.45 -20.55 -5.15
C ILE A 283 5.99 -20.84 -6.58
N SER A 284 4.68 -20.73 -6.79
CA SER A 284 4.08 -20.87 -8.12
C SER A 284 4.48 -19.71 -9.05
N VAL A 285 4.56 -19.98 -10.35
CA VAL A 285 4.93 -18.98 -11.37
C VAL A 285 3.86 -17.90 -11.60
N GLY A 286 2.64 -18.10 -11.07
CA GLY A 286 1.53 -17.16 -11.17
C GLY A 286 1.63 -15.95 -10.25
N ILE A 287 2.69 -15.83 -9.45
CA ILE A 287 2.90 -14.73 -8.51
C ILE A 287 2.97 -13.38 -9.26
N VAL A 288 2.32 -12.37 -8.69
CA VAL A 288 2.21 -11.00 -9.23
C VAL A 288 2.96 -10.01 -8.34
N ASP A 289 2.83 -10.13 -7.02
CA ASP A 289 3.49 -9.27 -6.03
C ASP A 289 4.30 -10.13 -5.04
N LEU A 290 5.61 -9.90 -5.00
CA LEU A 290 6.56 -10.58 -4.13
C LEU A 290 7.40 -9.57 -3.34
N ASP A 291 7.17 -9.51 -2.03
CA ASP A 291 7.98 -8.71 -1.11
C ASP A 291 8.87 -9.62 -0.26
N LEU A 292 10.19 -9.51 -0.45
CA LEU A 292 11.23 -10.22 0.30
C LEU A 292 12.08 -9.27 1.14
N SER A 293 11.66 -8.01 1.31
CA SER A 293 12.44 -6.98 1.97
C SER A 293 12.87 -7.42 3.37
N GLY A 294 14.06 -7.06 3.84
CA GLY A 294 14.52 -7.38 5.19
C GLY A 294 14.66 -8.89 5.50
N THR A 295 14.64 -9.76 4.49
CA THR A 295 14.99 -11.18 4.63
C THR A 295 16.51 -11.38 4.61
N ALA A 296 16.98 -12.57 4.97
CA ALA A 296 18.39 -12.93 4.96
C ALA A 296 18.78 -13.77 3.73
N ILE A 297 18.00 -13.69 2.64
CA ILE A 297 18.31 -14.39 1.39
C ILE A 297 19.67 -13.94 0.84
N GLU A 298 20.48 -14.89 0.38
CA GLU A 298 21.81 -14.59 -0.15
C GLU A 298 21.84 -14.44 -1.68
N GLU A 299 20.87 -15.05 -2.38
CA GLU A 299 20.81 -15.05 -3.84
C GLU A 299 19.36 -15.06 -4.33
N ILE A 300 19.12 -14.32 -5.43
CA ILE A 300 17.90 -14.49 -6.24
C ILE A 300 18.19 -15.52 -7.34
N PRO A 301 17.52 -16.69 -7.34
CA PRO A 301 17.83 -17.78 -8.26
C PRO A 301 17.42 -17.48 -9.70
N SER A 302 18.00 -18.18 -10.67
CA SER A 302 17.73 -17.97 -12.11
C SER A 302 16.31 -18.36 -12.55
N PHE A 303 15.64 -19.28 -11.84
CA PHE A 303 14.28 -19.69 -12.20
C PHE A 303 13.24 -18.57 -12.04
N VAL A 304 13.58 -17.47 -11.36
CA VAL A 304 12.76 -16.25 -11.29
C VAL A 304 12.44 -15.70 -12.68
N GLU A 305 13.26 -16.02 -13.69
CA GLU A 305 12.97 -15.76 -15.11
C GLU A 305 11.66 -16.37 -15.62
N ARG A 306 11.11 -17.37 -14.92
CA ARG A 306 9.85 -18.04 -15.27
C ARG A 306 8.62 -17.31 -14.72
N PHE A 307 8.80 -16.30 -13.86
CA PHE A 307 7.70 -15.54 -13.25
C PHE A 307 7.20 -14.46 -14.21
N THR A 308 6.52 -14.87 -15.27
CA THR A 308 6.06 -13.99 -16.34
C THR A 308 4.96 -13.02 -15.91
N ASN A 309 4.27 -13.32 -14.80
CA ASN A 309 3.19 -12.49 -14.25
C ASN A 309 3.66 -11.55 -13.14
N LEU A 310 4.93 -11.62 -12.72
CA LEU A 310 5.44 -10.83 -11.60
C LEU A 310 5.51 -9.36 -12.00
N GLU A 311 4.62 -8.58 -11.41
CA GLU A 311 4.51 -7.14 -11.62
C GLU A 311 5.24 -6.32 -10.56
N GLU A 312 5.53 -6.89 -9.38
CA GLU A 312 6.24 -6.18 -8.32
C GLU A 312 7.18 -7.13 -7.56
N LEU A 313 8.46 -6.80 -7.51
CA LEU A 313 9.45 -7.44 -6.65
C LEU A 313 10.14 -6.40 -5.77
N THR A 314 10.14 -6.61 -4.45
CA THR A 314 10.83 -5.73 -3.48
C THR A 314 11.85 -6.53 -2.67
N LEU A 315 13.09 -6.03 -2.63
CA LEU A 315 14.28 -6.63 -2.01
C LEU A 315 14.97 -5.68 -1.02
N ASP A 316 14.32 -4.58 -0.65
CA ASP A 316 14.91 -3.56 0.23
C ASP A 316 15.36 -4.17 1.58
N HIS A 317 16.47 -3.71 2.15
CA HIS A 317 17.05 -4.25 3.39
C HIS A 317 17.43 -5.75 3.38
N CYS A 318 17.56 -6.41 2.22
CA CYS A 318 18.13 -7.75 2.14
C CYS A 318 19.65 -7.73 2.37
N ARG A 319 20.07 -7.52 3.62
CA ARG A 319 21.47 -7.25 4.00
C ARG A 319 22.45 -8.39 3.66
N SER A 320 21.95 -9.62 3.55
CA SER A 320 22.75 -10.81 3.19
C SER A 320 22.80 -11.08 1.68
N LEU A 321 22.01 -10.36 0.88
CA LEU A 321 21.93 -10.58 -0.56
C LEU A 321 23.25 -10.24 -1.23
N LYS A 322 23.89 -11.21 -1.88
CA LYS A 322 25.20 -11.07 -2.55
C LYS A 322 25.07 -11.00 -4.07
N ARG A 323 24.08 -11.71 -4.64
CA ARG A 323 23.94 -11.94 -6.08
C ARG A 323 22.48 -11.89 -6.49
N VAL A 324 22.21 -11.36 -7.68
CA VAL A 324 20.89 -11.43 -8.33
C VAL A 324 21.04 -12.06 -9.72
N SER A 325 20.07 -12.88 -10.13
CA SER A 325 20.07 -13.54 -11.43
C SER A 325 19.67 -12.60 -12.57
N SER A 326 20.08 -12.92 -13.81
CA SER A 326 19.81 -12.14 -15.03
C SER A 326 18.33 -11.82 -15.26
N GLY A 327 17.44 -12.68 -14.76
CA GLY A 327 16.00 -12.46 -14.81
C GLY A 327 15.51 -11.20 -14.14
N ILE A 328 16.26 -10.63 -13.18
CA ILE A 328 15.82 -9.48 -12.40
C ILE A 328 15.45 -8.27 -13.27
N PHE A 329 16.15 -8.07 -14.40
CA PHE A 329 15.93 -6.94 -15.30
C PHE A 329 14.69 -7.08 -16.19
N LYS A 330 14.14 -8.30 -16.29
CA LYS A 330 12.83 -8.54 -16.95
C LYS A 330 11.68 -8.23 -16.01
N LEU A 331 11.94 -8.17 -14.71
CA LEU A 331 10.94 -7.95 -13.69
C LEU A 331 10.79 -6.45 -13.41
N LYS A 332 9.61 -6.08 -12.93
CA LYS A 332 9.39 -4.78 -12.31
C LYS A 332 9.96 -4.81 -10.88
N LEU A 333 11.28 -4.67 -10.79
CA LEU A 333 11.96 -4.44 -9.52
C LEU A 333 11.56 -3.05 -9.01
N ARG A 334 11.01 -2.99 -7.80
CA ARG A 334 10.62 -1.74 -7.15
C ARG A 334 11.77 -1.13 -6.36
N ASP A 335 12.43 -1.96 -5.56
CA ASP A 335 13.46 -1.51 -4.64
C ASP A 335 14.42 -2.65 -4.29
N ALA A 336 15.73 -2.40 -4.40
CA ALA A 336 16.80 -3.27 -3.91
C ALA A 336 17.78 -2.48 -3.03
N SER A 337 17.30 -1.40 -2.40
CA SER A 337 18.08 -0.55 -1.51
C SER A 337 18.50 -1.30 -0.25
N HIS A 338 19.52 -0.78 0.43
CA HIS A 338 20.06 -1.27 1.69
C HIS A 338 20.53 -2.74 1.65
N CYS A 339 20.75 -3.30 0.45
CA CYS A 339 21.41 -4.59 0.22
C CYS A 339 22.92 -4.44 0.34
N ILE A 340 23.41 -4.23 1.56
CA ILE A 340 24.81 -3.88 1.85
C ILE A 340 25.84 -4.94 1.40
N SER A 341 25.42 -6.19 1.22
CA SER A 341 26.29 -7.28 0.76
C SER A 341 26.24 -7.52 -0.75
N LEU A 342 25.42 -6.75 -1.50
CA LEU A 342 25.23 -6.97 -2.93
C LEU A 342 26.49 -6.58 -3.69
N GLU A 343 27.14 -7.55 -4.32
CA GLU A 343 28.45 -7.37 -4.97
C GLU A 343 28.33 -7.22 -6.48
N THR A 344 27.54 -8.09 -7.10
CA THR A 344 27.48 -8.20 -8.57
C THR A 344 26.06 -8.09 -9.08
N LEU A 345 25.93 -7.51 -10.27
CA LEU A 345 24.70 -7.49 -11.06
C LEU A 345 24.92 -8.32 -12.34
N PRO A 346 23.87 -8.99 -12.85
CA PRO A 346 23.99 -9.87 -13.99
C PRO A 346 24.27 -9.10 -15.28
N ASP A 347 24.70 -9.82 -16.32
CA ASP A 347 25.08 -9.19 -17.59
C ASP A 347 23.86 -8.58 -18.29
N THR A 348 23.94 -7.28 -18.55
CA THR A 348 22.87 -6.46 -19.13
C THR A 348 22.82 -6.54 -20.66
N THR A 349 23.75 -7.23 -21.31
CA THR A 349 23.72 -7.47 -22.78
C THR A 349 22.44 -8.15 -23.26
N VAL A 350 21.71 -8.84 -22.37
CA VAL A 350 20.39 -9.42 -22.63
C VAL A 350 19.29 -8.34 -22.74
N VAL A 351 19.44 -7.20 -22.05
CA VAL A 351 18.49 -6.08 -22.06
C VAL A 351 18.43 -5.41 -23.43
N SER A 352 19.51 -5.47 -24.22
CA SER A 352 19.55 -4.97 -25.60
C SER A 352 18.56 -5.67 -26.54
N THR A 353 18.00 -6.83 -26.14
CA THR A 353 17.05 -7.61 -26.94
C THR A 353 15.63 -7.62 -26.37
N GLY A 354 15.43 -7.14 -25.15
CA GLY A 354 14.14 -7.14 -24.46
C GLY A 354 13.62 -5.72 -24.26
N LYS A 355 12.34 -5.48 -24.53
CA LYS A 355 11.67 -4.21 -24.21
C LYS A 355 11.83 -3.93 -22.71
N LEU A 356 12.58 -2.90 -22.34
CA LEU A 356 12.60 -2.40 -20.96
C LEU A 356 11.19 -1.87 -20.64
N ASP A 357 10.58 -2.37 -19.57
CA ASP A 357 9.32 -1.77 -19.10
C ASP A 357 9.65 -0.42 -18.46
N ILE A 358 9.17 0.67 -19.08
CA ILE A 358 9.41 2.07 -18.72
C ILE A 358 8.78 2.50 -17.38
N SER A 359 8.22 1.55 -16.62
CA SER A 359 7.69 1.79 -15.26
C SER A 359 8.63 1.33 -14.12
N GLN A 360 9.89 1.04 -14.45
CA GLN A 360 10.89 0.47 -13.53
C GLN A 360 11.64 1.51 -12.68
N TYR A 361 11.87 1.17 -11.41
CA TYR A 361 12.68 1.93 -10.46
C TYR A 361 13.91 1.11 -10.10
N PHE A 362 15.10 1.59 -10.44
CA PHE A 362 16.35 0.92 -10.14
C PHE A 362 17.00 1.55 -8.91
N GLN A 363 16.46 1.20 -7.75
CA GLN A 363 16.94 1.71 -6.47
C GLN A 363 17.94 0.71 -5.86
N TYR A 364 19.22 1.09 -5.86
CA TYR A 364 20.33 0.39 -5.21
C TYR A 364 20.97 1.27 -4.14
N TYR A 365 20.17 2.10 -3.48
CA TYR A 365 20.65 2.99 -2.43
C TYR A 365 21.35 2.17 -1.35
N ASN A 366 22.49 2.63 -0.85
CA ASN A 366 23.28 1.90 0.16
C ASN A 366 23.70 0.45 -0.18
N CYS A 367 23.76 0.07 -1.47
CA CYS A 367 24.37 -1.20 -1.90
C CYS A 367 25.91 -1.10 -1.98
N LEU A 368 26.55 -0.97 -0.81
CA LEU A 368 27.93 -0.47 -0.68
C LEU A 368 29.02 -1.37 -1.28
N LYS A 369 28.74 -2.66 -1.49
CA LYS A 369 29.69 -3.62 -2.05
C LYS A 369 29.58 -3.78 -3.57
N LEU A 370 28.71 -3.03 -4.24
CA LEU A 370 28.57 -3.10 -5.69
C LEU A 370 29.92 -2.82 -6.35
N ASP A 371 30.41 -3.80 -7.11
CA ASP A 371 31.68 -3.68 -7.81
C ASP A 371 31.60 -2.65 -8.96
N VAL A 372 32.76 -2.27 -9.49
CA VAL A 372 32.85 -1.28 -10.57
C VAL A 372 32.09 -1.73 -11.82
N ASN A 373 32.04 -3.04 -12.10
CA ASN A 373 31.33 -3.56 -13.25
C ASN A 373 29.82 -3.40 -13.10
N ALA A 374 29.27 -3.72 -11.93
CA ALA A 374 27.87 -3.54 -11.59
C ALA A 374 27.47 -2.06 -11.66
N GLN A 375 28.26 -1.16 -11.08
CA GLN A 375 28.02 0.29 -11.20
C GLN A 375 28.07 0.77 -12.65
N THR A 376 28.99 0.24 -13.47
CA THR A 376 29.09 0.56 -14.90
C THR A 376 27.86 0.07 -15.66
N ARG A 377 27.36 -1.13 -15.34
CA ARG A 377 26.12 -1.66 -15.92
C ARG A 377 24.91 -0.81 -15.60
N ILE A 378 24.79 -0.32 -14.36
CA ILE A 378 23.70 0.60 -13.97
C ILE A 378 23.77 1.89 -14.80
N GLN A 379 24.97 2.44 -14.98
CA GLN A 379 25.16 3.64 -15.81
C GLN A 379 24.81 3.40 -17.29
N LEU A 380 25.19 2.25 -17.85
CA LEU A 380 24.83 1.88 -19.22
C LEU A 380 23.31 1.70 -19.37
N MET A 381 22.65 1.07 -18.38
CA MET A 381 21.19 0.95 -18.38
C MET A 381 20.52 2.31 -18.35
N ALA A 382 21.00 3.24 -17.50
CA ALA A 382 20.51 4.60 -17.47
C ALA A 382 20.70 5.28 -18.84
N ASN A 383 21.93 5.28 -19.37
CA ASN A 383 22.24 5.93 -20.66
C ASN A 383 21.36 5.44 -21.83
N ASN A 384 20.96 4.16 -21.82
CA ASN A 384 20.20 3.55 -22.90
C ASN A 384 18.67 3.73 -22.79
N VAL A 385 18.15 4.33 -21.71
CA VAL A 385 16.70 4.57 -21.53
C VAL A 385 16.09 5.33 -22.73
N PRO A 386 16.66 6.45 -23.21
CA PRO A 386 16.11 7.17 -24.35
C PRO A 386 15.92 6.31 -25.60
N GLU A 387 16.94 5.52 -25.98
CA GLU A 387 16.91 4.67 -27.16
C GLU A 387 15.84 3.58 -27.05
N THR A 388 15.75 2.91 -25.90
CA THR A 388 14.73 1.88 -25.67
C THR A 388 13.30 2.44 -25.71
N THR A 389 13.09 3.67 -25.23
CA THR A 389 11.77 4.33 -25.26
C THR A 389 11.34 4.79 -26.66
N SER A 390 12.29 5.15 -27.54
CA SER A 390 12.01 5.60 -28.92
C SER A 390 11.26 4.55 -29.74
N THR A 391 11.60 3.27 -29.57
CA THR A 391 10.93 2.14 -30.25
C THR A 391 9.48 1.94 -29.79
N SER A 392 9.13 2.42 -28.59
CA SER A 392 7.81 2.24 -27.96
C SER A 392 6.81 3.37 -28.27
N ARG A 393 7.28 4.52 -28.79
CA ARG A 393 6.44 5.68 -29.14
C ARG A 393 5.37 5.41 -30.21
N ARG A 394 5.38 4.24 -30.86
CA ARG A 394 4.30 3.80 -31.77
C ARG A 394 2.92 3.66 -31.09
N LYS A 395 2.81 3.81 -29.76
CA LYS A 395 1.52 3.79 -29.02
C LYS A 395 1.48 4.83 -27.89
N ASN A 396 1.12 6.09 -28.20
CA ASN A 396 0.59 7.21 -27.37
C ASN A 396 0.47 7.16 -25.81
N LEU A 397 1.32 6.46 -25.05
CA LEU A 397 1.17 6.30 -23.57
C LEU A 397 2.53 6.14 -22.83
N ILE A 398 3.56 6.90 -23.18
CA ILE A 398 4.85 6.86 -22.44
C ILE A 398 4.86 7.96 -21.39
N TYR A 399 5.24 7.63 -20.15
CA TYR A 399 5.46 8.55 -19.03
C TYR A 399 6.85 8.28 -18.42
N TRP A 400 7.88 9.06 -18.78
CA TRP A 400 9.26 8.99 -18.25
C TRP A 400 9.36 9.22 -16.76
N GLU A 401 8.40 9.90 -16.15
CA GLU A 401 8.42 10.29 -14.74
C GLU A 401 8.63 9.11 -13.78
N LYS A 402 8.37 7.88 -14.25
CA LYS A 402 8.46 6.65 -13.47
C LYS A 402 9.82 5.94 -13.57
N VAL A 403 10.76 6.42 -14.39
CA VAL A 403 12.10 5.83 -14.52
C VAL A 403 13.09 6.61 -13.67
N ASN A 404 13.65 5.97 -12.65
CA ASN A 404 14.65 6.57 -11.77
C ASN A 404 15.75 5.55 -11.43
N PHE A 405 16.99 6.02 -11.33
CA PHE A 405 18.13 5.22 -10.88
C PHE A 405 18.76 5.83 -9.63
N CYS A 406 19.15 4.98 -8.70
CA CYS A 406 19.99 5.35 -7.56
C CYS A 406 21.05 4.27 -7.31
N PHE A 407 22.32 4.66 -7.15
CA PHE A 407 23.40 3.74 -6.81
C PHE A 407 24.58 4.47 -6.14
N PRO A 408 25.41 3.79 -5.34
CA PRO A 408 26.54 4.41 -4.66
C PRO A 408 27.65 4.78 -5.65
N ARG A 409 27.99 6.08 -5.71
CA ARG A 409 29.07 6.66 -6.53
C ARG A 409 29.22 8.16 -6.18
N SER A 410 30.45 8.68 -6.24
CA SER A 410 30.76 10.09 -5.93
C SER A 410 30.88 11.01 -7.15
N GLU A 411 30.77 10.47 -8.36
CA GLU A 411 30.98 11.19 -9.62
C GLU A 411 29.77 11.02 -10.55
N ILE A 412 29.39 12.12 -11.21
CA ILE A 412 28.34 12.10 -12.24
C ILE A 412 28.80 11.19 -13.40
N PRO A 413 27.91 10.40 -14.01
CA PRO A 413 28.28 9.58 -15.17
C PRO A 413 28.79 10.43 -16.35
N ASP A 414 29.85 9.99 -17.01
CA ASP A 414 30.54 10.76 -18.07
C ASP A 414 29.67 11.10 -19.28
N TRP A 415 28.59 10.34 -19.51
CA TRP A 415 27.64 10.58 -20.60
C TRP A 415 26.71 11.78 -20.32
N VAL A 416 26.61 12.26 -19.08
CA VAL A 416 25.83 13.47 -18.76
C VAL A 416 26.57 14.70 -19.29
N SER A 417 25.98 15.41 -20.26
CA SER A 417 26.71 16.42 -21.06
C SER A 417 27.16 17.64 -20.28
N TYR A 418 26.31 18.14 -19.37
CA TYR A 418 26.59 19.32 -18.58
C TYR A 418 26.69 18.93 -17.12
N GLN A 419 27.80 19.27 -16.47
CA GLN A 419 28.09 18.89 -15.09
C GLN A 419 28.70 20.07 -14.35
N ASN A 420 28.43 20.18 -13.05
CA ASN A 420 29.07 21.17 -12.19
C ASN A 420 29.22 20.65 -10.76
N GLU A 421 30.21 21.18 -10.06
CA GLU A 421 30.31 21.06 -8.60
C GLU A 421 29.27 21.96 -7.93
N GLY A 422 28.71 21.49 -6.82
CA GLY A 422 27.63 22.15 -6.08
C GLY A 422 26.24 21.79 -6.59
N SER A 423 25.24 22.58 -6.16
CA SER A 423 23.81 22.30 -6.34
C SER A 423 23.16 23.10 -7.47
N SER A 424 23.95 23.73 -8.33
CA SER A 424 23.42 24.45 -9.49
C SER A 424 24.40 24.47 -10.64
N LEU A 425 23.89 24.47 -11.87
CA LEU A 425 24.69 24.70 -13.06
C LEU A 425 23.96 25.67 -14.00
N THR A 426 24.74 26.43 -14.76
CA THR A 426 24.22 27.28 -15.83
C THR A 426 24.77 26.75 -17.13
N ILE A 427 23.90 26.51 -18.11
CA ILE A 427 24.27 26.00 -19.43
C ILE A 427 23.97 27.05 -20.49
N ASP A 428 24.85 27.13 -21.47
CA ASP A 428 24.54 27.78 -22.74
C ASP A 428 23.88 26.74 -23.63
N LEU A 429 22.61 27.00 -23.97
CA LEU A 429 21.79 26.12 -24.79
C LEU A 429 22.26 26.17 -26.24
N PRO A 430 22.32 25.00 -26.93
CA PRO A 430 22.62 24.98 -28.35
C PRO A 430 21.65 25.85 -29.17
N PRO A 431 22.09 26.42 -30.30
CA PRO A 431 21.17 27.04 -31.24
C PRO A 431 20.08 26.04 -31.64
N HIS A 432 18.81 26.46 -31.60
CA HIS A 432 17.66 25.61 -31.91
C HIS A 432 17.57 24.32 -31.06
N TRP A 433 18.03 24.39 -29.80
CA TRP A 433 17.94 23.29 -28.85
C TRP A 433 16.51 22.77 -28.68
N TYR A 434 15.51 23.65 -28.75
CA TYR A 434 14.11 23.25 -28.67
C TYR A 434 13.56 23.02 -30.08
N ASN A 435 13.74 21.79 -30.57
CA ASN A 435 13.26 21.34 -31.88
C ASN A 435 12.35 20.11 -31.74
N ASN A 436 11.77 19.64 -32.85
CA ASN A 436 10.85 18.49 -32.84
C ASN A 436 11.50 17.17 -32.37
N ASN A 437 12.83 17.09 -32.37
CA ASN A 437 13.56 15.94 -31.88
C ASN A 437 13.83 16.04 -30.38
N PHE A 438 13.74 17.22 -29.76
CA PHE A 438 13.92 17.38 -28.32
C PHE A 438 12.81 16.62 -27.57
N PHE A 439 13.22 15.67 -26.75
CA PHE A 439 12.29 14.78 -26.05
C PHE A 439 12.16 15.11 -24.56
N GLY A 440 13.25 15.57 -23.94
CA GLY A 440 13.23 15.96 -22.54
C GLY A 440 14.62 16.04 -21.93
N LEU A 441 14.67 15.97 -20.61
CA LEU A 441 15.87 16.15 -19.82
C LEU A 441 16.18 14.90 -19.00
N VAL A 442 17.47 14.59 -18.88
CA VAL A 442 17.97 13.75 -17.79
C VAL A 442 18.58 14.65 -16.74
N LEU A 443 18.08 14.54 -15.52
CA LEU A 443 18.58 15.24 -14.35
C LEU A 443 19.44 14.27 -13.54
N CYS A 444 20.67 14.67 -13.24
CA CYS A 444 21.59 13.86 -12.47
C CYS A 444 22.17 14.65 -11.31
N ILE A 445 22.19 14.06 -10.11
CA ILE A 445 22.85 14.66 -8.95
C ILE A 445 23.70 13.62 -8.23
N VAL A 446 24.80 14.10 -7.64
CA VAL A 446 25.52 13.39 -6.59
C VAL A 446 25.11 14.03 -5.27
N ALA A 447 24.47 13.26 -4.40
CA ALA A 447 24.03 13.75 -3.10
C ALA A 447 24.41 12.79 -1.98
N SER A 448 24.68 13.37 -0.82
CA SER A 448 24.81 12.65 0.45
C SER A 448 23.64 13.03 1.35
N CYS A 449 22.86 12.06 1.83
CA CYS A 449 21.70 12.32 2.66
C CYS A 449 21.83 11.66 4.03
N ASN A 450 21.46 12.41 5.08
CA ASN A 450 21.50 12.03 6.50
C ASN A 450 20.12 12.27 7.10
N SER A 451 19.40 11.25 7.57
CA SER A 451 18.27 11.50 8.47
C SER A 451 18.34 10.60 9.69
N SER A 452 18.39 11.22 10.87
CA SER A 452 18.18 10.55 12.16
C SER A 452 16.71 10.24 12.40
N ASP A 453 15.83 11.04 11.78
CA ASP A 453 14.39 10.88 11.77
C ASP A 453 14.00 10.45 10.36
N GLY A 454 14.03 9.15 10.05
CA GLY A 454 13.74 8.77 8.67
C GLY A 454 12.35 9.20 8.19
N GLY A 455 12.25 9.35 6.88
CA GLY A 455 11.22 10.07 6.16
C GLY A 455 11.69 10.35 4.74
N TYR A 456 10.79 10.86 3.89
CA TYR A 456 11.10 11.18 2.50
C TYR A 456 11.90 12.48 2.42
N SER A 457 12.98 12.48 1.64
CA SER A 457 13.61 13.72 1.19
C SER A 457 13.27 13.92 -0.28
N SER A 458 13.31 15.15 -0.76
CA SER A 458 13.27 15.40 -2.19
C SER A 458 14.25 16.50 -2.51
N VAL A 459 14.75 16.49 -3.73
CA VAL A 459 15.55 17.57 -4.27
C VAL A 459 14.75 18.16 -5.42
N ASP A 460 14.20 19.35 -5.18
CA ASP A 460 13.46 20.06 -6.21
C ASP A 460 14.45 20.59 -7.25
N CYS A 461 14.16 20.37 -8.54
CA CYS A 461 14.93 20.93 -9.63
C CYS A 461 14.15 22.09 -10.26
N THR A 462 14.61 23.30 -9.96
CA THR A 462 14.07 24.53 -10.55
C THR A 462 14.89 24.95 -11.75
N CYS A 463 14.21 25.36 -12.81
CA CYS A 463 14.83 25.82 -14.04
C CYS A 463 14.54 27.30 -14.25
N ASN A 464 15.59 28.07 -14.50
CA ASN A 464 15.51 29.50 -14.67
C ASN A 464 16.12 29.89 -16.02
N PHE A 465 15.28 30.31 -16.96
CA PHE A 465 15.71 30.75 -18.29
C PHE A 465 16.11 32.23 -18.21
N ILE A 466 17.42 32.45 -18.11
CA ILE A 466 18.00 33.75 -17.73
C ILE A 466 17.65 34.83 -18.76
N ASP A 467 17.73 34.52 -20.04
CA ASP A 467 17.55 35.53 -21.11
C ASP A 467 16.08 35.86 -21.39
N CYS A 468 15.17 35.08 -20.81
CA CYS A 468 13.74 35.16 -21.02
C CYS A 468 12.99 35.68 -19.77
N ASP A 469 13.74 36.02 -18.71
CA ASP A 469 13.23 36.45 -17.39
C ASP A 469 12.08 35.57 -16.87
N SER A 470 12.18 34.25 -17.08
CA SER A 470 11.16 33.27 -16.70
C SER A 470 11.74 32.17 -15.80
N GLN A 471 10.96 31.79 -14.80
CA GLN A 471 11.29 30.75 -13.84
C GLN A 471 10.18 29.70 -13.84
N GLU A 472 10.54 28.45 -14.09
CA GLU A 472 9.63 27.31 -14.02
C GLU A 472 10.19 26.23 -13.09
N ASN A 473 9.29 25.62 -12.31
CA ASN A 473 9.62 24.40 -11.60
C ASN A 473 9.42 23.24 -12.58
N ILE A 474 10.52 22.70 -13.13
CA ILE A 474 10.44 21.70 -14.20
C ILE A 474 10.22 20.30 -13.64
N CYS A 475 10.76 19.99 -12.46
CA CYS A 475 10.66 18.65 -11.91
C CYS A 475 11.01 18.59 -10.43
N ASN A 476 10.30 17.73 -9.69
CA ASN A 476 10.70 17.31 -8.36
C ASN A 476 11.50 15.99 -8.45
N LEU A 477 12.79 15.94 -8.08
CA LEU A 477 13.47 14.66 -7.88
C LEU A 477 13.12 14.13 -6.48
N GLU A 478 12.18 13.19 -6.41
CA GLU A 478 11.91 12.48 -5.16
C GLU A 478 13.12 11.62 -4.78
N ILE A 479 13.61 11.77 -3.54
CA ILE A 479 14.70 10.98 -3.01
C ILE A 479 14.23 10.21 -1.77
N THR A 480 13.80 8.98 -2.00
CA THR A 480 13.44 8.05 -0.93
C THR A 480 14.66 7.63 -0.13
N HIS A 481 14.64 7.89 1.17
CA HIS A 481 15.60 7.39 2.15
C HIS A 481 14.86 6.76 3.33
N ASP A 482 15.33 5.61 3.83
CA ASP A 482 14.69 4.89 4.93
C ASP A 482 15.41 5.11 6.28
N LYS A 483 14.67 4.93 7.38
CA LYS A 483 15.04 5.09 8.81
C LYS A 483 16.22 4.24 9.29
N THR A 484 16.74 3.34 8.47
CA THR A 484 17.40 2.12 8.92
C THR A 484 18.90 2.11 8.64
N THR A 485 19.59 3.25 8.74
CA THR A 485 21.06 3.26 8.81
C THR A 485 21.61 4.38 9.71
N LEU A 486 21.53 4.19 11.03
CA LEU A 486 22.48 4.81 11.97
C LEU A 486 23.89 4.16 11.92
N GLU A 487 24.10 3.16 11.05
CA GLU A 487 25.32 2.33 11.05
C GLU A 487 26.27 2.57 9.87
N HIS A 488 25.94 3.42 8.88
CA HIS A 488 26.78 3.57 7.69
C HIS A 488 27.17 5.04 7.39
N PRO A 489 28.43 5.29 6.99
CA PRO A 489 28.97 6.63 6.83
C PRO A 489 28.30 7.39 5.68
N LYS A 490 28.45 8.72 5.69
CA LYS A 490 28.09 9.67 4.64
C LYS A 490 28.68 9.25 3.28
N LEU A 491 27.98 8.40 2.55
CA LEU A 491 28.38 7.99 1.22
C LEU A 491 27.56 8.76 0.20
N ASP A 492 28.22 9.01 -0.93
CA ASP A 492 27.60 9.69 -2.05
C ASP A 492 26.87 8.69 -2.93
N HIS A 493 25.69 9.11 -3.38
CA HIS A 493 24.90 8.36 -4.33
C HIS A 493 24.62 9.23 -5.54
N VAL A 494 24.65 8.58 -6.70
CA VAL A 494 24.18 9.17 -7.94
C VAL A 494 22.69 8.91 -8.05
N PHE A 495 21.93 9.97 -8.32
CA PHE A 495 20.52 9.90 -8.66
C PHE A 495 20.34 10.34 -10.10
N VAL A 496 19.57 9.58 -10.89
CA VAL A 496 19.24 9.90 -12.28
C VAL A 496 17.73 9.87 -12.43
N LYS A 497 17.14 10.98 -12.87
CA LYS A 497 15.70 11.11 -13.16
C LYS A 497 15.48 11.56 -14.60
N TYR A 498 14.46 11.01 -15.24
CA TYR A 498 14.01 11.40 -16.57
C TYR A 498 12.79 12.31 -16.47
N SER A 499 12.80 13.41 -17.21
CA SER A 499 11.75 14.42 -17.26
C SER A 499 11.32 14.64 -18.71
N GLU A 500 10.04 14.44 -19.00
CA GLU A 500 9.48 14.71 -20.33
C GLU A 500 9.36 16.22 -20.60
N SER A 501 9.37 16.61 -21.87
CA SER A 501 9.23 18.00 -22.31
C SER A 501 7.81 18.58 -22.19
N GLY A 502 6.81 17.75 -21.85
CA GLY A 502 5.38 18.08 -21.95
C GLY A 502 4.84 19.14 -21.00
N GLU A 503 5.62 19.60 -20.02
CA GLU A 503 5.18 20.60 -19.03
C GLU A 503 5.61 22.05 -19.34
N VAL A 504 6.33 22.27 -20.45
CA VAL A 504 6.95 23.57 -20.77
C VAL A 504 6.23 24.23 -21.96
N ASP A 505 5.62 25.41 -21.77
CA ASP A 505 4.86 26.13 -22.83
C ASP A 505 5.77 26.54 -24.00
N SER A 506 5.67 25.80 -25.09
CA SER A 506 6.78 25.54 -26.03
C SER A 506 7.24 26.72 -26.90
N SER A 507 6.44 27.79 -27.01
CA SER A 507 6.73 28.87 -27.97
C SER A 507 7.74 29.89 -27.46
N MET A 508 7.82 30.14 -26.14
CA MET A 508 8.69 31.17 -25.57
C MET A 508 10.12 30.66 -25.28
N TYR A 509 10.28 29.38 -24.94
CA TYR A 509 11.57 28.83 -24.49
C TYR A 509 12.56 28.48 -25.61
N SER A 510 12.06 28.33 -26.84
CA SER A 510 12.90 28.07 -28.01
C SER A 510 13.91 29.19 -28.32
N LEU A 511 13.65 30.40 -27.82
CA LEU A 511 14.49 31.58 -28.01
C LEU A 511 15.52 31.78 -26.88
N CYS A 512 15.40 31.07 -25.76
CA CYS A 512 16.30 31.23 -24.63
C CYS A 512 17.65 30.58 -24.94
N GLN A 513 18.75 31.30 -24.67
CA GLN A 513 20.11 30.84 -24.97
C GLN A 513 20.85 30.38 -23.72
N LYS A 514 20.39 30.78 -22.53
CA LYS A 514 21.01 30.46 -21.26
C LYS A 514 19.96 30.03 -20.25
N VAL A 515 20.26 28.94 -19.55
CA VAL A 515 19.37 28.41 -18.52
C VAL A 515 20.17 27.94 -17.32
N ARG A 516 19.65 28.23 -16.13
CA ARG A 516 20.20 27.80 -14.85
C ARG A 516 19.31 26.75 -14.22
N PHE A 517 19.89 25.59 -13.94
CA PHE A 517 19.29 24.55 -13.12
C PHE A 517 19.75 24.71 -11.68
N GLN A 518 18.80 24.72 -10.75
CA GLN A 518 19.05 24.81 -9.32
C GLN A 518 18.36 23.64 -8.61
N PHE A 519 19.19 22.80 -8.00
CA PHE A 519 18.80 21.64 -7.23
C PHE A 519 18.74 22.03 -5.75
N SER A 520 17.54 22.00 -5.18
CA SER A 520 17.27 22.47 -3.83
C SER A 520 16.69 21.33 -3.00
N PRO A 521 17.46 20.77 -2.06
CA PRO A 521 16.91 19.84 -1.07
C PRO A 521 15.72 20.47 -0.34
N THR A 522 14.64 19.71 -0.16
CA THR A 522 13.45 20.15 0.60
C THR A 522 13.63 20.11 2.11
N ASN A 523 14.75 19.53 2.57
CA ASN A 523 15.14 19.47 3.97
C ASN A 523 16.67 19.52 4.11
N ASP A 524 17.14 19.78 5.34
CA ASP A 524 18.58 19.83 5.66
C ASP A 524 19.25 18.46 5.70
N CYS A 525 18.49 17.38 5.48
CA CYS A 525 18.99 16.01 5.53
C CYS A 525 19.85 15.70 4.29
N CYS A 526 19.52 16.27 3.14
CA CYS A 526 20.23 16.02 1.89
C CYS A 526 21.17 17.17 1.50
N LYS A 527 22.39 16.83 1.08
CA LYS A 527 23.35 17.78 0.50
C LYS A 527 23.72 17.34 -0.91
N VAL A 528 23.36 18.15 -1.90
CA VAL A 528 23.83 18.01 -3.28
C VAL A 528 25.28 18.48 -3.36
N LYS A 529 26.17 17.60 -3.82
CA LYS A 529 27.59 17.87 -4.00
C LYS A 529 27.94 18.17 -5.44
N LYS A 530 27.29 17.50 -6.39
CA LYS A 530 27.45 17.72 -7.83
C LYS A 530 26.09 17.65 -8.49
N CYS A 531 25.92 18.37 -9.58
CA CYS A 531 24.71 18.32 -10.39
C CYS A 531 25.05 18.30 -11.87
N GLY A 532 24.17 17.70 -12.66
CA GLY A 532 24.32 17.60 -14.09
C GLY A 532 22.99 17.45 -14.81
N VAL A 533 23.01 17.83 -16.08
CA VAL A 533 21.86 17.81 -16.98
C VAL A 533 22.31 17.27 -18.33
N HIS A 534 21.48 16.43 -18.93
CA HIS A 534 21.65 15.95 -20.30
C HIS A 534 20.38 16.25 -21.09
N LEU A 535 20.53 16.89 -22.25
CA LEU A 535 19.41 17.14 -23.17
C LEU A 535 19.23 15.92 -24.08
N VAL A 536 18.03 15.36 -24.09
CA VAL A 536 17.74 14.16 -24.88
C VAL A 536 17.04 14.54 -26.17
N TYR A 537 17.61 14.09 -27.30
CA TYR A 537 17.03 14.21 -28.62
C TYR A 537 16.76 12.81 -29.19
N LEU A 538 15.58 12.61 -29.79
CA LEU A 538 15.22 11.37 -30.48
C LEU A 538 15.18 11.62 -31.99
N GLU A 539 15.87 10.78 -32.75
CA GLU A 539 15.76 10.77 -34.21
C GLU A 539 14.45 10.10 -34.64
N TYR A 540 13.69 10.76 -35.51
CA TYR A 540 12.61 10.13 -36.25
C TYR A 540 13.21 9.21 -37.31
N LYS A 541 13.07 7.89 -37.15
CA LYS A 541 13.27 6.97 -38.27
C LYS A 541 11.97 6.93 -39.08
N ASP A 542 11.95 7.60 -40.23
CA ASP A 542 10.90 7.45 -41.24
C ASP A 542 11.01 6.04 -41.86
N GLU A 543 9.94 5.24 -41.77
CA GLU A 543 9.81 3.93 -42.46
C GLU A 543 9.47 4.11 -43.96
N SER A 544 9.95 5.16 -44.63
CA SER A 544 9.70 5.37 -46.07
C SER A 544 10.80 4.82 -46.98
N THR A 545 11.88 4.23 -46.45
CA THR A 545 13.00 3.72 -47.26
C THR A 545 13.25 2.22 -47.16
N GLU A 546 12.43 1.45 -46.43
CA GLU A 546 12.53 -0.03 -46.45
C GLU A 546 11.57 -0.69 -47.47
N SER A 547 10.80 0.09 -48.23
CA SER A 547 9.86 -0.43 -49.23
C SER A 547 10.31 -0.31 -50.70
N GLU A 548 11.44 0.33 -51.01
CA GLU A 548 11.88 0.51 -52.42
C GLU A 548 12.89 -0.55 -52.91
N ASP A 549 13.53 -1.32 -52.03
CA ASP A 549 14.50 -2.37 -52.43
C ASP A 549 13.87 -3.77 -52.61
N GLN A 550 12.53 -3.90 -52.67
CA GLN A 550 11.85 -5.19 -52.91
C GLN A 550 10.98 -5.24 -54.17
N GLU A 551 10.96 -4.21 -55.03
CA GLU A 551 10.14 -4.23 -56.26
C GLU A 551 10.91 -4.37 -57.59
N GLU A 552 12.26 -4.36 -57.63
CA GLU A 552 12.99 -4.53 -58.90
C GLU A 552 13.33 -5.99 -59.30
N ASP A 553 13.15 -6.99 -58.43
CA ASP A 553 13.53 -8.39 -58.72
C ASP A 553 12.38 -9.29 -59.25
N SER A 554 11.22 -8.72 -59.60
CA SER A 554 10.06 -9.51 -60.11
C SER A 554 9.66 -9.21 -61.56
N GLN A 555 10.45 -8.45 -62.32
CA GLN A 555 10.25 -8.26 -63.76
C GLN A 555 11.53 -8.52 -64.54
N ASN A 556 12.03 -9.76 -64.56
CA ASN A 556 12.83 -10.31 -65.67
C ASN A 556 13.04 -11.82 -65.54
N SER A 557 12.06 -12.62 -65.99
CA SER A 557 12.32 -13.93 -66.62
C SER A 557 11.03 -14.48 -67.24
N GLU A 558 10.91 -14.31 -68.56
CA GLU A 558 10.26 -15.29 -69.45
C GLU A 558 11.03 -16.61 -69.47
#